data_AF-A0A2T2WCK3-F1
#
_entry.id   AF-A0A2T2WCK3-F1
#
_cell.length_a   1.000
_cell.length_b   1.000
_cell.length_c   1.000
_cell.angle_alpha   90.00
_cell.angle_beta   90.00
_cell.angle_gamma   90.00
#
_symmetry.space_group_name_H-M   'P 1'
#
loop_
_entity.id
_entity.type
_entity.pdbx_description
1 polymer ?
#
loop_
_entity_poly.entity_id
_entity_poly.type
_entity_poly.pdbx_seq_one_letter_code
_entity_poly.pdbx_strand_id
1 'polypeptide(L)' 'MAEIRHQSVMLHCGEELATPIALAFDVVGRVEHLPAIGLYELGLISERLPYANGMLTPFNGPGHGVVFDVERLGDLRRLE' A
#
# COMPACT_ATOMS: atom_id res chain seq x y z
N MET A 1 31.78 9.98 4.82
CA MET A 1 30.46 10.65 4.78
C MET A 1 29.66 10.01 3.66
N ALA A 2 28.42 9.60 3.93
CA ALA A 2 27.57 9.04 2.88
C ALA A 2 27.13 10.16 1.92
N GLU A 3 27.32 9.95 0.63
CA GLU A 3 26.87 10.84 -0.43
C GLU A 3 25.35 10.67 -0.59
N ILE A 4 24.56 11.68 -0.24
CA ILE A 4 23.11 11.66 -0.46
C ILE A 4 22.88 11.96 -1.95
N ARG A 5 22.45 10.96 -2.70
CA ARG A 5 22.15 11.09 -4.13
C ARG A 5 20.70 11.50 -4.31
N HIS A 6 20.45 12.48 -5.18
CA HIS A 6 19.10 12.89 -5.60
C HIS A 6 18.45 11.88 -6.56
N GLN A 7 18.38 10.63 -6.13
CA GLN A 7 17.71 9.57 -6.88
C GLN A 7 16.28 9.43 -6.38
N SER A 8 15.33 9.45 -7.32
CA SER A 8 13.94 9.12 -7.02
C SER A 8 13.86 7.68 -6.51
N VAL A 9 13.04 7.47 -5.48
CA VAL A 9 12.71 6.15 -4.96
C VAL A 9 11.37 5.73 -5.56
N MET A 10 11.32 4.51 -6.08
CA MET A 10 10.08 3.88 -6.54
C MET A 10 9.71 2.74 -5.61
N LEU A 11 8.48 2.75 -5.12
CA LEU A 11 7.97 1.70 -4.26
C LEU A 11 7.43 0.56 -5.13
N HIS A 12 7.89 -0.66 -4.85
CA HIS A 12 7.35 -1.86 -5.49
C HIS A 12 6.05 -2.25 -4.80
N CYS A 13 4.97 -2.14 -5.55
CA CYS A 13 3.61 -2.53 -5.19
C CYS A 13 3.15 -2.18 -3.74
N GLY A 14 2.13 -2.89 -3.25
CA GLY A 14 1.63 -2.76 -1.89
C GLY A 14 1.02 -1.40 -1.60
N GLU A 15 0.16 -0.90 -2.48
CA GLU A 15 -0.39 0.46 -2.48
C GLU A 15 -0.89 0.92 -1.11
N GLU A 16 -1.59 0.05 -0.37
CA GLU A 16 -2.11 0.34 0.98
C GLU A 16 -0.99 0.60 2.00
N LEU A 17 0.16 -0.05 1.84
CA LEU A 17 1.33 0.08 2.71
C LEU A 17 2.33 1.13 2.20
N ALA A 18 2.39 1.31 0.88
CA ALA A 18 3.29 2.22 0.19
C ALA A 18 2.82 3.68 0.24
N THR A 19 1.50 3.93 0.26
CA THR A 19 0.94 5.28 0.21
C THR A 19 1.40 6.18 1.36
N PRO A 20 1.42 5.74 2.64
CA PRO A 20 1.96 6.56 3.72
C PRO A 20 3.44 6.92 3.54
N ILE A 21 4.25 6.01 2.98
CA ILE A 21 5.67 6.26 2.68
C ILE A 21 5.78 7.29 1.56
N ALA A 22 5.00 7.15 0.49
CA ALA A 22 4.99 8.09 -0.63
C ALA A 22 4.60 9.51 -0.21
N LEU A 23 3.70 9.64 0.76
CA LEU A 23 3.31 10.95 1.31
C LEU A 23 4.33 11.54 2.28
N ALA A 24 5.16 10.71 2.91
CA ALA A 24 6.12 11.15 3.92
C ALA A 24 7.47 11.60 3.34
N PHE A 25 7.80 11.19 2.12
CA PHE A 25 9.12 11.44 1.52
C PHE A 25 9.02 12.04 0.12
N ASP A 26 9.55 13.25 -0.04
CA ASP A 26 9.54 13.97 -1.33
C ASP A 26 10.27 13.24 -2.48
N VAL A 27 11.17 12.32 -2.15
CA VAL A 27 11.89 11.50 -3.15
C VAL A 27 11.02 10.39 -3.74
N VAL A 28 9.85 10.10 -3.15
CA VAL A 28 8.89 9.12 -3.62
C VAL A 28 7.74 9.85 -4.32
N GLY A 29 7.88 10.06 -5.64
CA GLY A 29 6.87 10.80 -6.41
C GLY A 29 5.71 9.97 -6.91
N ARG A 30 5.79 8.63 -6.85
CA ARG A 30 4.83 7.68 -7.46
C ARG A 30 4.79 6.37 -6.69
N VAL A 31 3.65 5.70 -6.75
CA VAL A 31 3.42 4.34 -6.24
C VAL A 31 3.05 3.44 -7.42
N GLU A 32 3.55 2.20 -7.41
CA GLU A 32 3.24 1.23 -8.46
C GLU A 32 1.84 0.67 -8.22
N HIS A 33 0.95 0.87 -9.19
CA HIS A 33 -0.33 0.15 -9.23
C HIS A 33 -0.14 -1.16 -9.98
N LEU A 34 -0.20 -2.28 -9.25
CA LEU A 34 -0.20 -3.61 -9.85
C LEU A 34 -1.54 -4.30 -9.55
N PRO A 35 -2.39 -4.53 -10.57
CA PRO A 35 -3.69 -5.14 -10.36
C PRO A 35 -3.59 -6.53 -9.71
N ALA A 36 -4.60 -6.88 -8.93
CA ALA A 36 -4.79 -8.21 -8.32
C ALA A 36 -3.79 -8.62 -7.22
N ILE A 37 -2.90 -7.73 -6.78
CA ILE A 37 -1.96 -8.03 -5.69
C ILE A 37 -2.09 -7.12 -4.47
N GLY A 38 -2.98 -6.12 -4.51
CA GLY A 38 -3.31 -5.30 -3.35
C GLY A 38 -3.98 -6.13 -2.27
N LEU A 39 -3.95 -5.63 -1.02
CA LEU A 39 -4.57 -6.31 0.11
C LEU A 39 -6.07 -6.50 -0.13
N TYR A 40 -6.73 -5.53 -0.79
CA TYR A 40 -8.14 -5.63 -1.14
C TYR A 40 -8.40 -6.74 -2.16
N GLU A 41 -7.62 -6.80 -3.24
CA GLU A 41 -7.79 -7.81 -4.28
C GLU A 41 -7.44 -9.22 -3.80
N LEU A 42 -6.47 -9.35 -2.88
CA LEU A 42 -6.17 -10.59 -2.16
C LEU A 42 -7.25 -10.96 -1.14
N GLY A 43 -8.22 -10.07 -0.93
CA GLY A 43 -9.32 -10.27 -0.01
C GLY A 43 -8.93 -10.14 1.46
N LEU A 44 -7.74 -9.66 1.78
CA LEU A 44 -7.25 -9.51 3.15
C LEU A 44 -7.91 -8.36 3.91
N ILE A 45 -8.47 -7.39 3.19
CA ILE A 45 -9.13 -6.21 3.74
C ILE A 45 -10.47 -6.00 3.01
N SER A 46 -11.43 -5.38 3.68
CA SER A 46 -12.79 -5.21 3.14
C SER A 46 -12.97 -3.97 2.28
N GLU A 47 -12.08 -2.98 2.41
CA GLU A 47 -12.18 -1.69 1.74
C GLU A 47 -11.04 -1.51 0.73
N ARG A 48 -11.39 -1.03 -0.47
CA ARG A 48 -10.41 -0.72 -1.50
C ARG A 48 -9.78 0.64 -1.22
N LEU A 49 -8.46 0.74 -1.40
CA LEU A 49 -7.76 2.02 -1.34
C LEU A 49 -8.39 3.01 -2.34
N PRO A 50 -8.80 4.21 -1.92
CA PRO A 50 -9.43 5.15 -2.82
C PRO A 50 -8.48 5.54 -3.96
N TYR A 51 -8.95 5.31 -5.19
CA TYR A 51 -8.21 5.60 -6.41
C TYR A 51 -9.13 6.30 -7.41
N ALA A 52 -8.71 7.47 -7.89
CA ALA A 52 -9.42 8.23 -8.92
C ALA A 52 -8.43 8.99 -9.80
N ASN A 53 -8.60 8.92 -11.13
CA ASN A 53 -7.81 9.68 -12.10
C ASN A 53 -6.27 9.53 -11.95
N GLY A 54 -5.79 8.33 -11.61
CA GLY A 54 -4.35 8.08 -11.43
C GLY A 54 -3.79 8.51 -10.07
N MET A 55 -4.66 8.98 -9.17
CA MET A 55 -4.28 9.45 -7.83
C MET A 55 -4.79 8.48 -6.76
N LEU A 56 -3.91 8.16 -5.82
CA LEU A 56 -4.26 7.43 -4.60
C LEU A 56 -4.54 8.43 -3.48
N THR A 57 -5.55 8.15 -2.67
CA THR A 57 -5.80 8.86 -1.41
C THR A 57 -5.56 7.88 -0.27
N PRO A 58 -4.79 8.24 0.78
CA PRO A 58 -4.58 7.36 1.91
C PRO A 58 -5.90 7.04 2.61
N PHE A 59 -5.97 5.88 3.27
CA PHE A 59 -7.05 5.60 4.19
C PHE A 59 -7.06 6.60 5.34
N ASN A 60 -8.26 6.93 5.82
CA ASN A 60 -8.42 7.73 7.03
C ASN A 60 -8.34 6.83 8.25
N GLY A 61 -7.35 7.05 9.12
CA GLY A 61 -7.24 6.31 10.37
C GLY A 61 -5.81 6.24 10.91
N PRO A 62 -5.63 5.65 12.11
CA PRO A 62 -4.32 5.44 12.68
C PRO A 62 -3.50 4.41 11.89
N GLY A 63 -2.17 4.54 11.95
CA GLY A 63 -1.25 3.62 11.28
C GLY A 63 -1.38 3.73 9.76
N HIS A 64 -1.72 2.62 9.10
CA HIS A 64 -1.95 2.60 7.64
C HIS A 64 -3.43 2.77 7.28
N GLY A 65 -4.33 2.92 8.28
CA GLY A 65 -5.77 3.00 8.07
C GLY A 65 -6.40 1.70 7.53
N VAL A 66 -5.64 0.60 7.50
CA VAL A 66 -6.06 -0.70 7.01
C VAL A 66 -6.72 -1.52 8.13
N VAL A 67 -7.84 -2.17 7.82
CA VAL A 67 -8.52 -3.13 8.70
C VAL A 67 -8.54 -4.50 8.03
N PHE A 68 -7.88 -5.47 8.64
CA PHE A 68 -7.82 -6.84 8.12
C PHE A 68 -9.10 -7.62 8.40
N ASP A 69 -9.51 -8.42 7.42
CA ASP A 69 -10.51 -9.46 7.58
C ASP A 69 -9.88 -10.68 8.27
N VAL A 70 -10.19 -10.83 9.56
CA VAL A 70 -9.63 -11.88 10.41
C VAL A 70 -10.12 -13.28 9.99
N GLU A 71 -11.34 -13.39 9.45
CA GLU A 71 -11.88 -14.67 9.00
C GLU A 71 -11.08 -15.18 7.79
N ARG A 72 -10.81 -14.29 6.83
CA ARG A 72 -10.03 -14.62 5.63
C ARG A 72 -8.55 -14.86 5.91
N LEU A 73 -7.96 -14.16 6.89
CA LEU A 73 -6.63 -14.49 7.38
C LEU A 73 -6.55 -15.92 7.97
N GLY A 74 -7.63 -16.38 8.59
CA GLY A 74 -7.74 -17.74 9.11
C GLY A 74 -7.74 -18.80 8.00
N ASP A 75 -8.34 -18.52 6.86
CA ASP A 75 -8.38 -19.44 5.72
C ASP A 75 -7.01 -19.58 5.04
N LEU A 76 -6.21 -18.52 4.98
CA LEU A 76 -4.84 -18.58 4.45
C LEU A 76 -3.91 -19.47 5.28
N ARG A 77 -4.03 -19.44 6.61
CA ARG A 77 -3.22 -20.28 7.51
C ARG A 77 -3.54 -21.78 7.41
N ARG A 78 -4.67 -22.15 6.81
CA ARG A 78 -5.05 -23.56 6.58
C ARG A 78 -4.49 -24.12 5.27
N LEU A 79 -3.85 -23.28 4.45
CA LEU A 79 -3.18 -23.67 3.21
C LEU A 79 -1.67 -23.91 3.39
N GLU A 80 -1.13 -23.62 4.58
CA GLU A 80 0.23 -23.96 5.03
C GLU A 80 0.25 -25.26 5.82
#